data_AF-A0A3M8CUS9-F1
#
_entry.id   AF-A0A3M8CUS9-F1
#
_cell.length_a   1.000
_cell.length_b   1.000
_cell.length_c   1.000
_cell.angle_alpha   90.00
_cell.angle_beta   90.00
_cell.angle_gamma   90.00
#
_symmetry.space_group_name_H-M   'P 1'
#
loop_
_entity.id
_entity.type
_entity.pdbx_description
1 polymer ?
#
loop_
_entity_poly.entity_id
_entity_poly.type
_entity_poly.pdbx_seq_one_letter_code
_entity_poly.pdbx_strand_id
1 'polypeptide(L)'
;MKKTHRVGLMLAALMFLLTSCGGGGQAQQSSQPDYKSVKDMVLDIMQTDEAKKAVSKMMKDDKFKQSMVLDESTLRTTLIQSIAKPNNPQIKEAFQDPKFTTALAKTMKTENKALMKELMKDPEYQKLMIDIMKDPEYEKNMLDLMKSSAYRQQMMQVMKESMKSPLFQGEMLKIMQSAQEEMMKPKQSTQESKGGKGGKGNKSKKQGKSGGSGGGGGGSSS
;
A
#
# COMPACT_ATOMS: atom_id res chain seq x y z
N MET A 1 -33.45 -101.48 -29.57
CA MET A 1 -32.55 -101.11 -28.44
C MET A 1 -31.06 -100.94 -28.80
N LYS A 2 -30.63 -100.99 -30.08
CA LYS A 2 -29.19 -100.86 -30.46
C LYS A 2 -28.72 -99.43 -30.83
N LYS A 3 -29.63 -98.46 -30.99
CA LYS A 3 -29.29 -97.06 -31.36
C LYS A 3 -28.91 -96.18 -30.16
N THR A 4 -29.56 -96.36 -29.01
CA THR A 4 -29.25 -95.61 -27.77
C THR A 4 -27.89 -96.01 -27.18
N HIS A 5 -27.48 -97.25 -27.36
CA HIS A 5 -26.18 -97.76 -26.89
C HIS A 5 -24.98 -97.23 -27.70
N ARG A 6 -25.18 -96.90 -28.99
CA ARG A 6 -24.14 -96.32 -29.87
C ARG A 6 -23.91 -94.83 -29.60
N VAL A 7 -24.96 -94.10 -29.19
CA VAL A 7 -24.88 -92.68 -28.82
C VAL A 7 -24.21 -92.51 -27.45
N GLY A 8 -24.49 -93.40 -26.49
CA GLY A 8 -23.82 -93.40 -25.18
C GLY A 8 -22.31 -93.69 -25.25
N LEU A 9 -21.89 -94.60 -26.14
CA LEU A 9 -20.47 -94.94 -26.35
C LEU A 9 -19.69 -93.77 -26.99
N MET A 10 -20.34 -92.99 -27.87
CA MET A 10 -19.71 -91.87 -28.56
C MET A 10 -19.58 -90.61 -27.66
N LEU A 11 -20.50 -90.43 -26.70
CA LEU A 11 -20.45 -89.34 -25.72
C LEU A 11 -19.40 -89.60 -24.61
N ALA A 12 -19.19 -90.86 -24.23
CA ALA A 12 -18.19 -91.25 -23.25
C ALA A 12 -16.74 -91.11 -23.76
N ALA A 13 -16.52 -91.28 -25.08
CA ALA A 13 -15.22 -91.09 -25.72
C ALA A 13 -14.79 -89.60 -25.78
N LEU A 14 -15.75 -88.66 -25.80
CA LEU A 14 -15.48 -87.22 -25.86
C LEU A 14 -15.07 -86.64 -24.49
N MET A 15 -15.46 -87.28 -23.39
CA MET A 15 -15.10 -86.87 -22.02
C MET A 15 -13.67 -87.30 -21.62
N PHE A 16 -13.09 -88.31 -22.28
CA PHE A 16 -11.71 -88.73 -22.06
C PHE A 16 -10.67 -87.85 -22.78
N LEU A 17 -11.08 -87.07 -23.78
CA LEU A 17 -10.17 -86.18 -24.52
C LEU A 17 -9.92 -84.83 -23.81
N LEU A 18 -10.75 -84.46 -22.83
CA LEU A 18 -10.63 -83.18 -22.10
C LEU A 18 -9.83 -83.28 -20.79
N THR A 19 -9.50 -84.50 -20.33
CA THR A 19 -8.66 -84.74 -19.14
C THR A 19 -7.20 -85.07 -19.45
N SER A 20 -6.78 -84.99 -20.72
CA SER A 20 -5.40 -85.27 -21.17
C SER A 20 -4.49 -84.05 -21.31
N CYS A 21 -4.87 -82.88 -20.81
CA CYS A 21 -3.95 -81.74 -20.65
C CYS A 21 -3.50 -81.58 -19.19
N GLY A 22 -3.13 -82.69 -18.55
CA GLY A 22 -2.63 -82.71 -17.18
C GLY A 22 -1.70 -83.91 -16.98
N GLY A 23 -0.42 -83.74 -17.33
CA GLY A 23 0.58 -84.79 -17.16
C GLY A 23 1.99 -84.42 -17.61
N GLY A 24 2.68 -83.60 -16.81
CA GLY A 24 4.13 -83.72 -16.55
C GLY A 24 5.12 -83.16 -17.58
N GLY A 25 5.72 -82.00 -17.27
CA GLY A 25 6.98 -81.60 -17.90
C GLY A 25 7.36 -80.12 -17.82
N GLN A 26 7.51 -79.55 -16.62
CA GLN A 26 8.56 -78.60 -16.23
C GLN A 26 8.22 -77.99 -14.87
N ALA A 27 9.22 -77.94 -14.00
CA ALA A 27 9.16 -77.34 -12.69
C ALA A 27 8.80 -75.84 -12.81
N GLN A 28 7.52 -75.51 -12.61
CA GLN A 28 7.08 -74.15 -12.40
C GLN A 28 6.89 -73.96 -10.90
N GLN A 29 7.95 -73.50 -10.24
CA GLN A 29 7.88 -72.94 -8.90
C GLN A 29 7.10 -71.63 -9.00
N SER A 30 5.78 -71.71 -8.86
CA SER A 30 4.90 -70.55 -8.78
C SER A 30 5.01 -69.91 -7.40
N SER A 31 6.12 -69.22 -7.14
CA SER A 31 6.11 -68.15 -6.14
C SER A 31 5.27 -67.03 -6.74
N GLN A 32 4.05 -66.82 -6.23
CA GLN A 32 3.38 -65.54 -6.44
C GLN A 32 4.38 -64.43 -6.07
N PRO A 33 4.54 -63.39 -6.92
CA PRO A 33 5.45 -62.31 -6.57
C PRO A 33 4.94 -61.67 -5.27
N ASP A 34 5.81 -61.65 -4.26
CA ASP A 34 5.53 -61.07 -2.95
C ASP A 34 5.05 -59.62 -3.18
N TYR A 35 3.93 -59.22 -2.57
CA TYR A 35 3.30 -57.91 -2.80
C TYR A 35 4.29 -56.77 -2.58
N LYS A 36 5.25 -56.98 -1.68
CA LYS A 36 6.37 -56.06 -1.43
C LYS A 36 7.29 -55.92 -2.64
N SER A 37 7.64 -57.03 -3.30
CA SER A 37 8.45 -57.03 -4.52
C SER A 37 7.71 -56.40 -5.71
N VAL A 38 6.39 -56.63 -5.85
CA VAL A 38 5.58 -55.95 -6.89
C VAL A 38 5.48 -54.45 -6.59
N LYS A 39 5.29 -54.06 -5.33
CA LYS A 39 5.24 -52.66 -4.93
C LYS A 39 6.55 -51.95 -5.23
N ASP A 40 7.68 -52.52 -4.84
CA ASP A 40 9.00 -51.93 -5.05
C ASP A 40 9.31 -51.83 -6.56
N MET A 41 8.94 -52.85 -7.35
CA MET A 41 9.03 -52.80 -8.80
C MET A 41 8.15 -51.70 -9.43
N VAL A 42 6.91 -51.53 -8.97
CA VAL A 42 6.03 -50.44 -9.44
C VAL A 42 6.55 -49.08 -9.01
N LEU A 43 7.15 -48.97 -7.82
CA LEU A 43 7.74 -47.74 -7.31
C LEU A 43 8.95 -47.33 -8.15
N ASP A 44 9.80 -48.29 -8.50
CA ASP A 44 10.96 -48.08 -9.36
C ASP A 44 10.52 -47.70 -10.77
N ILE A 45 9.52 -48.39 -11.35
CA ILE A 45 8.92 -48.02 -12.65
C ILE A 45 8.41 -46.57 -12.61
N MET A 46 7.71 -46.16 -11.56
CA MET A 46 7.21 -44.78 -11.43
C MET A 46 8.33 -43.74 -11.24
N GLN A 47 9.46 -44.14 -10.66
CA GLN A 47 10.61 -43.25 -10.46
C GLN A 47 11.56 -43.19 -11.66
N THR A 48 11.45 -44.13 -12.61
CA THR A 48 12.24 -44.10 -13.85
C THR A 48 12.01 -42.82 -14.65
N ASP A 49 13.04 -42.41 -15.38
CA ASP A 49 12.98 -41.24 -16.26
C ASP A 49 11.94 -41.41 -17.38
N GLU A 50 11.63 -42.64 -17.76
CA GLU A 50 10.62 -42.98 -18.76
C GLU A 50 9.21 -42.70 -18.23
N ALA A 51 8.90 -43.10 -17.00
CA ALA A 51 7.62 -42.76 -16.36
C ALA A 51 7.48 -41.25 -16.15
N LYS A 52 8.53 -40.56 -15.69
CA LYS A 52 8.52 -39.09 -15.56
C LYS A 52 8.30 -38.40 -16.91
N LYS A 53 8.93 -38.88 -17.99
CA LYS A 53 8.73 -38.38 -19.35
C LYS A 53 7.33 -38.68 -19.87
N ALA A 54 6.79 -39.87 -19.61
CA ALA A 54 5.44 -40.25 -20.00
C ALA A 54 4.38 -39.39 -19.29
N VAL A 55 4.52 -39.18 -17.99
CA VAL A 55 3.67 -38.27 -17.20
C VAL A 55 3.83 -36.83 -17.70
N SER A 56 5.05 -36.35 -17.95
CA SER A 56 5.27 -35.01 -18.50
C SER A 56 4.63 -34.83 -19.90
N LYS A 57 4.69 -35.87 -20.74
CA LYS A 57 4.07 -35.87 -22.07
C LYS A 57 2.54 -35.88 -21.97
N MET A 58 1.99 -36.63 -21.02
CA MET A 58 0.56 -36.64 -20.71
C MET A 58 0.09 -35.29 -20.15
N MET A 59 0.83 -34.67 -19.22
CA MET A 59 0.53 -33.33 -18.71
C MET A 59 0.61 -32.23 -19.78
N LYS A 60 1.36 -32.47 -20.87
CA LYS A 60 1.43 -31.56 -22.02
C LYS A 60 0.26 -31.75 -23.00
N ASP A 61 -0.45 -32.87 -22.94
CA ASP A 61 -1.64 -33.12 -23.75
C ASP A 61 -2.79 -32.21 -23.30
N ASP A 62 -3.33 -31.45 -24.23
CA ASP A 62 -4.40 -30.49 -23.97
C ASP A 62 -5.70 -31.17 -23.54
N LYS A 63 -5.96 -32.42 -23.97
CA LYS A 63 -7.10 -33.21 -23.50
C LYS A 63 -6.96 -33.60 -22.04
N PHE A 64 -5.74 -33.95 -21.62
CA PHE A 64 -5.46 -34.27 -20.22
C PHE A 64 -5.52 -33.00 -19.34
N LYS A 65 -4.98 -31.87 -19.81
CA LYS A 65 -5.12 -30.58 -19.13
C LYS A 65 -6.58 -30.20 -18.96
N GLN A 66 -7.40 -30.30 -20.00
CA GLN A 66 -8.83 -30.01 -19.91
C GLN A 66 -9.55 -30.90 -18.89
N SER A 67 -9.18 -32.19 -18.79
CA SER A 67 -9.73 -33.10 -17.78
C SER A 67 -9.26 -32.82 -16.35
N MET A 68 -8.12 -32.13 -16.19
CA MET A 68 -7.53 -31.75 -14.89
C MET A 68 -7.90 -30.32 -14.46
N VAL A 69 -8.34 -29.47 -15.39
CA VAL A 69 -8.85 -28.12 -15.11
C VAL A 69 -10.11 -28.28 -14.27
N LEU A 70 -9.98 -27.97 -12.98
CA LEU A 70 -11.10 -27.80 -12.07
C LEU A 70 -12.10 -26.83 -12.70
N ASP A 71 -13.40 -27.09 -12.51
CA ASP A 71 -14.48 -26.26 -13.04
C ASP A 71 -14.17 -24.77 -12.85
N GLU A 72 -14.36 -23.98 -13.91
CA GLU A 72 -13.96 -22.58 -13.96
C GLU A 72 -14.60 -21.78 -12.81
N SER A 73 -15.83 -22.15 -12.42
CA SER A 73 -16.54 -21.56 -11.30
C SER A 73 -15.85 -21.84 -9.95
N THR A 74 -15.30 -23.05 -9.78
CA THR A 74 -14.59 -23.47 -8.57
C THR A 74 -13.22 -22.80 -8.51
N LEU A 75 -12.49 -22.70 -9.63
CA LEU A 75 -11.23 -21.96 -9.70
C LEU A 75 -11.43 -20.47 -9.40
N ARG A 76 -12.43 -19.83 -10.01
CA ARG A 76 -12.76 -18.42 -9.75
C ARG A 76 -13.12 -18.20 -8.29
N THR A 77 -14.01 -19.01 -7.73
CA THR A 77 -14.42 -18.91 -6.32
C THR A 77 -13.25 -19.10 -5.38
N THR A 78 -12.41 -20.12 -5.63
CA THR A 78 -11.24 -20.41 -4.81
C THR A 78 -10.22 -19.28 -4.89
N LEU A 79 -10.00 -18.71 -6.08
CA LEU A 79 -9.11 -17.57 -6.27
C LEU A 79 -9.64 -16.33 -5.55
N ILE A 80 -10.93 -16.01 -5.71
CA ILE A 80 -11.58 -14.88 -5.01
C ILE A 80 -11.49 -15.07 -3.49
N GLN A 81 -11.80 -16.25 -2.97
CA GLN A 81 -11.68 -16.55 -1.54
C GLN A 81 -10.23 -16.50 -1.05
N SER A 82 -9.28 -16.94 -1.88
CA SER A 82 -7.85 -16.87 -1.56
C SER A 82 -7.35 -15.43 -1.51
N ILE A 83 -7.83 -14.56 -2.40
CA ILE A 83 -7.53 -13.12 -2.42
C ILE A 83 -8.23 -12.39 -1.28
N ALA A 84 -9.50 -12.72 -1.02
CA ALA A 84 -10.34 -12.07 -0.01
C ALA A 84 -9.98 -12.46 1.43
N LYS A 85 -9.19 -13.52 1.63
CA LYS A 85 -8.72 -13.91 2.96
C LYS A 85 -7.77 -12.85 3.52
N PRO A 86 -8.13 -12.17 4.61
CA PRO A 86 -7.23 -11.23 5.26
C PRO A 86 -6.04 -12.03 5.81
N ASN A 87 -4.83 -11.74 5.31
CA ASN A 87 -3.55 -12.42 5.59
C ASN A 87 -3.11 -13.56 4.68
N ASN A 88 -3.54 -13.64 3.42
CA ASN A 88 -2.83 -14.50 2.48
C ASN A 88 -1.41 -13.94 2.19
N PRO A 89 -0.32 -14.64 2.58
CA PRO A 89 1.05 -14.17 2.35
C PRO A 89 1.36 -13.98 0.86
N GLN A 90 0.80 -14.81 -0.01
CA GLN A 90 1.00 -14.74 -1.46
C GLN A 90 0.43 -13.45 -2.05
N ILE A 91 -0.67 -12.96 -1.46
CA ILE A 91 -1.28 -11.69 -1.88
C ILE A 91 -0.43 -10.52 -1.40
N LYS A 92 0.06 -10.57 -0.16
CA LYS A 92 0.98 -9.54 0.36
C LYS A 92 2.26 -9.45 -0.47
N GLU A 93 2.85 -10.58 -0.85
CA GLU A 93 4.01 -10.65 -1.75
C GLU A 93 3.67 -10.14 -3.15
N ALA A 94 2.51 -10.50 -3.70
CA ALA A 94 2.05 -9.98 -4.99
C ALA A 94 1.90 -8.45 -4.98
N PHE A 95 1.39 -7.86 -3.88
CA PHE A 95 1.32 -6.40 -3.71
C PHE A 95 2.68 -5.72 -3.55
N GLN A 96 3.77 -6.46 -3.32
CA GLN A 96 5.13 -5.90 -3.31
C GLN A 96 5.78 -5.95 -4.70
N ASP A 97 5.23 -6.73 -5.64
CA ASP A 97 5.74 -6.77 -7.01
C ASP A 97 5.36 -5.47 -7.78
N PRO A 98 6.35 -4.70 -8.28
CA PRO A 98 6.10 -3.49 -9.07
C PRO A 98 5.31 -3.76 -10.35
N LYS A 99 5.42 -4.94 -10.96
CA LYS A 99 4.67 -5.28 -12.19
C LYS A 99 3.19 -5.46 -11.87
N PHE A 100 2.88 -6.21 -10.81
CA PHE A 100 1.52 -6.43 -10.35
C PHE A 100 0.87 -5.12 -9.88
N THR A 101 1.56 -4.35 -9.03
CA THR A 101 1.04 -3.06 -8.55
C THR A 101 0.85 -2.04 -9.67
N THR A 102 1.75 -1.98 -10.66
CA THR A 102 1.59 -1.08 -11.81
C THR A 102 0.38 -1.47 -12.66
N ALA A 103 0.21 -2.77 -12.93
CA ALA A 103 -0.95 -3.25 -13.68
C ALA A 103 -2.26 -2.96 -12.91
N LEU A 104 -2.28 -3.29 -11.62
CA LEU A 104 -3.41 -3.05 -10.74
C LEU A 104 -3.75 -1.56 -10.62
N ALA A 105 -2.74 -0.70 -10.42
CA ALA A 105 -2.93 0.74 -10.34
C ALA A 105 -3.46 1.32 -11.67
N LYS A 106 -3.00 0.81 -12.81
CA LYS A 106 -3.52 1.21 -14.13
C LYS A 106 -4.99 0.83 -14.29
N THR A 107 -5.38 -0.38 -13.90
CA THR A 107 -6.77 -0.84 -13.99
C THR A 107 -7.68 -0.13 -12.99
N MET A 108 -7.19 0.15 -11.78
CA MET A 108 -7.95 0.84 -10.74
C MET A 108 -7.96 2.36 -10.91
N LYS A 109 -7.17 2.94 -11.82
CA LYS A 109 -7.02 4.40 -11.96
C LYS A 109 -8.35 5.12 -12.16
N THR A 110 -9.23 4.57 -13.00
CA THR A 110 -10.52 5.19 -13.33
C THR A 110 -11.47 5.15 -12.14
N GLU A 111 -11.66 3.97 -11.56
CA GLU A 111 -12.54 3.79 -10.39
C GLU A 111 -12.00 4.53 -9.16
N ASN A 112 -10.69 4.49 -8.92
CA ASN A 112 -10.07 5.23 -7.82
C ASN A 112 -10.23 6.74 -8.01
N LYS A 113 -10.17 7.25 -9.25
CA LYS A 113 -10.45 8.66 -9.54
C LYS A 113 -11.92 9.01 -9.29
N ALA A 114 -12.85 8.11 -9.63
CA ALA A 114 -14.27 8.30 -9.36
C ALA A 114 -14.52 8.32 -7.86
N LEU A 115 -14.01 7.33 -7.12
CA LEU A 115 -14.09 7.23 -5.67
C LEU A 115 -13.51 8.47 -4.99
N MET A 116 -12.32 8.93 -5.38
CA MET A 116 -11.72 10.13 -4.80
C MET A 116 -12.55 11.39 -5.07
N LYS A 117 -13.19 11.50 -6.24
CA LYS A 117 -14.10 12.62 -6.54
C LYS A 117 -15.38 12.57 -5.70
N GLU A 118 -15.89 11.39 -5.42
CA GLU A 118 -17.05 11.19 -4.57
C GLU A 118 -16.71 11.47 -3.10
N LEU A 119 -15.58 10.94 -2.62
CA LEU A 119 -15.05 11.23 -1.28
C LEU A 119 -14.83 12.74 -1.08
N MET A 120 -14.31 13.47 -2.07
CA MET A 120 -14.20 14.94 -1.96
C MET A 120 -15.53 15.67 -1.76
N LYS A 121 -16.67 15.05 -2.11
CA LYS A 121 -18.02 15.59 -1.86
C LYS A 121 -18.60 15.14 -0.52
N ASP A 122 -17.99 14.13 0.11
CA ASP A 122 -18.43 13.60 1.39
C ASP A 122 -18.01 14.56 2.53
N PRO A 123 -18.93 14.93 3.43
CA PRO A 123 -18.63 15.84 4.54
C PRO A 123 -17.59 15.30 5.53
N GLU A 124 -17.49 13.98 5.74
CA GLU A 124 -16.47 13.41 6.64
C GLU A 124 -15.08 13.54 6.04
N TYR A 125 -14.94 13.23 4.75
CA TYR A 125 -13.67 13.36 4.05
C TYR A 125 -13.26 14.83 3.89
N GLN A 126 -14.22 15.74 3.66
CA GLN A 126 -13.96 17.18 3.68
C GLN A 126 -13.44 17.65 5.03
N LYS A 127 -13.99 17.14 6.13
CA LYS A 127 -13.51 17.48 7.48
C LYS A 127 -12.06 17.03 7.69
N LEU A 128 -11.73 15.80 7.28
CA LEU A 128 -10.35 15.30 7.32
C LEU A 128 -9.42 16.14 6.44
N MET A 129 -9.87 16.55 5.25
CA MET A 129 -9.09 17.43 4.37
C MET A 129 -8.87 18.82 4.99
N ILE A 130 -9.89 19.38 5.65
CA ILE A 130 -9.77 20.65 6.37
C ILE A 130 -8.78 20.53 7.53
N ASP A 131 -8.76 19.41 8.24
CA ASP A 131 -7.79 19.19 9.30
C ASP A 131 -6.36 19.07 8.75
N ILE A 132 -6.17 18.47 7.57
CA ILE A 132 -4.87 18.49 6.86
C ILE A 132 -4.48 19.93 6.47
N MET A 133 -5.44 20.75 6.04
CA MET A 133 -5.17 22.16 5.69
C MET A 133 -4.85 23.04 6.92
N LYS A 134 -5.07 22.58 8.15
CA LYS A 134 -4.65 23.29 9.36
C LYS A 134 -3.20 22.99 9.76
N ASP A 135 -2.49 22.19 8.97
CA ASP A 135 -1.08 21.91 9.23
C ASP A 135 -0.23 23.20 9.18
N PRO A 136 0.74 23.39 10.10
CA PRO A 136 1.61 24.56 10.12
C PRO A 136 2.35 24.83 8.81
N GLU A 137 2.68 23.78 8.03
CA GLU A 137 3.31 23.96 6.72
C GLU A 137 2.34 24.58 5.71
N TYR A 138 1.08 24.16 5.74
CA TYR A 138 0.04 24.75 4.89
C TYR A 138 -0.26 26.20 5.31
N GLU A 139 -0.32 26.48 6.62
CA GLU A 139 -0.46 27.83 7.14
C GLU A 139 0.66 28.75 6.64
N LYS A 140 1.92 28.30 6.72
CA LYS A 140 3.06 29.07 6.21
C LYS A 140 2.93 29.37 4.72
N ASN A 141 2.56 28.36 3.92
CA ASN A 141 2.35 28.55 2.48
C ASN A 141 1.21 29.54 2.20
N MET A 142 0.13 29.51 2.99
CA MET A 142 -0.98 30.46 2.89
C MET A 142 -0.55 31.88 3.28
N LEU A 143 0.24 32.04 4.36
CA LEU A 143 0.80 33.33 4.78
C LEU A 143 1.71 33.93 3.70
N ASP A 144 2.51 33.11 3.03
CA ASP A 144 3.37 33.57 1.94
C ASP A 144 2.57 33.93 0.69
N LEU A 145 1.48 33.21 0.40
CA LEU A 145 0.52 33.60 -0.64
C LEU A 145 -0.13 34.95 -0.33
N MET A 146 -0.50 35.22 0.92
CA MET A 146 -1.03 36.53 1.33
C MET A 146 0.01 37.66 1.23
N LYS A 147 1.31 37.36 1.33
CA LYS A 147 2.37 38.35 1.11
C LYS A 147 2.64 38.61 -0.37
N SER A 148 2.12 37.77 -1.27
CA SER A 148 2.33 37.91 -2.71
C SER A 148 1.81 39.25 -3.25
N SER A 149 2.44 39.74 -4.33
CA SER A 149 2.06 41.01 -4.96
C SER A 149 0.59 41.03 -5.39
N ALA A 150 0.10 39.92 -5.95
CA ALA A 150 -1.29 39.79 -6.39
C ALA A 150 -2.28 39.97 -5.24
N TYR A 151 -2.04 39.30 -4.10
CA TYR A 151 -2.91 39.46 -2.93
C TYR A 151 -2.80 40.86 -2.32
N ARG A 152 -1.59 41.45 -2.28
CA ARG A 152 -1.41 42.83 -1.82
C ARG A 152 -2.18 43.84 -2.67
N GLN A 153 -2.24 43.66 -3.99
CA GLN A 153 -3.02 44.54 -4.88
C GLN A 153 -4.52 44.45 -4.56
N GLN A 154 -5.06 43.24 -4.40
CA GLN A 154 -6.46 43.07 -3.99
C GLN A 154 -6.70 43.66 -2.59
N MET A 155 -5.79 43.42 -1.65
CA MET A 155 -5.90 43.98 -0.30
C MET A 155 -5.84 45.51 -0.31
N MET A 156 -4.98 46.12 -1.12
CA MET A 156 -4.95 47.57 -1.31
C MET A 156 -6.25 48.10 -1.90
N GLN A 157 -6.88 47.37 -2.82
CA GLN A 157 -8.17 47.75 -3.37
C GLN A 157 -9.28 47.68 -2.30
N VAL A 158 -9.34 46.59 -1.54
CA VAL A 158 -10.26 46.44 -0.40
C VAL A 158 -10.03 47.56 0.62
N MET A 159 -8.78 47.89 0.96
CA MET A 159 -8.48 49.01 1.86
C MET A 159 -8.95 50.36 1.30
N LYS A 160 -8.74 50.62 0.01
CA LYS A 160 -9.21 51.86 -0.65
C LYS A 160 -10.73 51.97 -0.64
N GLU A 161 -11.44 50.85 -0.82
CA GLU A 161 -12.89 50.80 -0.76
C GLU A 161 -13.38 50.98 0.68
N SER A 162 -12.75 50.32 1.65
CA SER A 162 -13.04 50.50 3.08
C SER A 162 -12.84 51.93 3.54
N MET A 163 -11.78 52.62 3.10
CA MET A 163 -11.55 54.05 3.41
C MET A 163 -12.61 54.99 2.82
N LYS A 164 -13.32 54.56 1.77
CA LYS A 164 -14.44 55.30 1.18
C LYS A 164 -15.76 55.01 1.90
N SER A 165 -15.81 54.03 2.79
CA SER A 165 -16.99 53.73 3.59
C SER A 165 -17.30 54.91 4.53
N PRO A 166 -18.55 55.40 4.57
CA PRO A 166 -18.96 56.46 5.48
C PRO A 166 -18.66 56.16 6.96
N LEU A 167 -18.70 54.88 7.35
CA LEU A 167 -18.33 54.44 8.70
C LEU A 167 -16.84 54.70 8.98
N PHE A 168 -15.96 54.33 8.04
CA PHE A 168 -14.52 54.50 8.19
C PHE A 168 -14.12 55.98 8.11
N GLN A 169 -14.78 56.76 7.25
CA GLN A 169 -14.58 58.21 7.19
C GLN A 169 -15.02 58.89 8.49
N GLY A 170 -16.15 58.48 9.06
CA GLY A 170 -16.64 58.97 10.35
C GLY A 170 -15.69 58.65 11.49
N GLU A 171 -15.18 57.43 11.57
CA GLU A 171 -14.15 57.06 12.55
C GLU A 171 -12.85 57.82 12.34
N MET A 172 -12.40 58.01 11.09
CA MET A 172 -11.18 58.76 10.80
C MET A 172 -11.31 60.25 11.17
N LEU A 173 -12.48 60.86 10.96
CA LEU A 173 -12.78 62.21 11.43
C LEU A 173 -12.78 62.29 12.96
N LYS A 174 -13.36 61.30 13.64
CA LYS A 174 -13.37 61.21 15.11
C LYS A 174 -11.96 61.06 15.68
N ILE A 175 -11.11 60.23 15.04
CA ILE A 175 -9.70 60.08 15.39
C ILE A 175 -8.96 61.40 15.16
N MET A 176 -9.14 62.08 14.03
CA MET A 176 -8.54 63.40 13.79
C MET A 176 -8.95 64.45 14.83
N GLN A 177 -10.24 64.48 15.20
CA GLN A 177 -10.74 65.38 16.24
C GLN A 177 -10.11 65.07 17.59
N SER A 178 -10.05 63.80 17.99
CA SER A 178 -9.40 63.39 19.24
C SER A 178 -7.90 63.70 19.27
N ALA A 179 -7.18 63.51 18.15
CA ALA A 179 -5.77 63.84 18.04
C ALA A 179 -5.53 65.36 18.10
N GLN A 180 -6.43 66.16 17.52
CA GLN A 180 -6.39 67.62 17.64
C GLN A 180 -6.70 68.08 19.06
N GLU A 181 -7.68 67.47 19.74
CA GLU A 181 -7.95 67.74 21.16
C GLU A 181 -6.74 67.37 22.04
N GLU A 182 -6.03 66.28 21.74
CA GLU A 182 -4.80 65.89 22.44
C GLU A 182 -3.63 66.84 22.18
N MET A 183 -3.51 67.37 20.96
CA MET A 183 -2.49 68.38 20.63
C MET A 183 -2.84 69.77 21.17
N MET A 184 -4.13 70.10 21.30
CA MET A 184 -4.60 71.37 21.87
C MET A 184 -4.73 71.35 23.39
N LYS A 185 -4.74 70.16 24.02
CA LYS A 185 -4.50 70.05 25.46
C LYS A 185 -3.08 70.56 25.73
N PRO A 186 -2.90 71.58 26.58
CA PRO A 186 -1.56 72.03 26.94
C PRO A 186 -0.81 70.83 27.53
N LYS A 187 0.37 70.53 26.98
CA LYS A 187 1.39 69.78 27.72
C LYS A 187 1.58 70.55 29.02
N GLN A 188 0.98 70.06 30.10
CA GLN A 188 1.30 70.53 31.43
C GLN A 188 2.78 70.20 31.62
N SER A 189 3.60 71.25 31.48
CA SER A 189 4.99 71.26 31.82
C SER A 189 5.11 70.92 33.31
N THR A 190 5.45 69.67 33.62
CA THR A 190 6.16 69.40 34.86
C THR A 190 7.63 69.71 34.62
N GLN A 191 7.94 71.01 34.63
CA GLN A 191 9.28 71.52 34.87
C GLN A 191 9.22 72.27 36.21
N GLU A 192 9.27 71.53 37.31
CA GLU A 192 9.76 72.10 38.57
C GLU A 192 11.28 72.03 38.55
N SER A 193 11.88 73.17 38.24
CA SER A 193 13.25 73.46 38.64
C SER A 193 13.24 73.81 40.13
N LYS A 194 13.73 72.91 40.98
CA LYS A 194 14.19 73.24 42.33
C LYS A 194 15.68 72.97 42.41
N GLY A 195 16.46 74.05 42.30
CA GLY A 195 17.90 74.03 42.46
C GLY A 195 18.33 73.76 43.90
N GLY A 196 19.33 72.89 44.04
CA GLY A 196 20.51 73.04 44.91
C GLY A 196 20.35 72.84 46.42
N LYS A 197 20.94 71.75 46.96
CA LYS A 197 22.19 71.78 47.75
C LYS A 197 22.56 70.38 48.30
N GLY A 198 23.79 69.96 48.00
CA GLY A 198 24.71 69.31 48.96
C GLY A 198 24.55 67.82 49.26
N GLY A 199 25.64 67.05 49.15
CA GLY A 199 25.81 65.85 49.98
C GLY A 199 26.52 64.62 49.41
N LYS A 200 27.77 64.75 48.97
CA LYS A 200 28.94 63.90 49.33
C LYS A 200 28.79 62.36 49.49
N GLY A 201 29.59 61.62 48.70
CA GLY A 201 30.10 60.26 49.00
C GLY A 201 29.31 59.14 48.32
N ASN A 202 29.86 58.06 47.78
CA ASN A 202 31.19 57.48 47.92
C ASN A 202 31.52 56.57 46.71
N LYS A 203 32.83 56.40 46.51
CA LYS A 203 33.54 55.56 45.54
C LYS A 203 33.05 54.11 45.46
N SER A 204 33.16 53.53 44.25
CA SER A 204 33.93 52.30 43.90
C SER A 204 33.70 52.07 42.40
N LYS A 205 34.62 52.28 41.45
CA LYS A 205 36.02 51.84 41.25
C LYS A 205 36.21 50.32 41.15
N LYS A 206 36.08 49.80 39.91
CA LYS A 206 36.86 48.70 39.30
C LYS A 206 36.50 48.74 37.80
N GLN A 207 37.22 49.39 36.88
CA GLN A 207 38.62 49.33 36.43
C GLN A 207 39.13 47.94 36.01
N GLY A 208 39.29 47.82 34.68
CA GLY A 208 40.30 47.00 34.00
C GLY A 208 39.73 45.76 33.31
N LYS A 209 40.14 45.36 32.11
CA LYS A 209 41.17 45.83 31.17
C LYS A 209 41.02 44.89 29.94
N SER A 210 40.76 45.44 28.75
CA SER A 210 41.68 45.47 27.59
C SER A 210 41.99 44.12 26.90
N GLY A 211 41.88 44.16 25.57
CA GLY A 211 42.68 43.38 24.61
C GLY A 211 42.03 42.06 24.24
N GLY A 212 41.77 41.72 22.97
CA GLY A 212 42.31 42.24 21.73
C GLY A 212 42.81 41.07 20.88
N SER A 213 42.57 41.14 19.57
CA SER A 213 43.08 40.24 18.52
C SER A 213 42.45 38.84 18.47
N GLY A 214 42.09 38.25 17.34
CA GLY A 214 42.37 38.58 15.94
C GLY A 214 42.44 37.27 15.13
N GLY A 215 42.00 37.32 13.87
CA GLY A 215 42.23 36.27 12.84
C GLY A 215 41.37 35.01 13.01
N GLY A 216 40.84 34.37 11.97
CA GLY A 216 41.12 34.42 10.54
C GLY A 216 40.96 32.99 9.98
N GLY A 217 40.53 32.88 8.72
CA GLY A 217 40.43 31.62 7.95
C GLY A 217 39.07 30.93 8.11
N GLY A 218 38.32 30.61 7.07
CA GLY A 218 38.73 30.10 5.76
C GLY A 218 38.34 28.63 5.70
N GLY A 219 37.37 28.26 4.84
CA GLY A 219 36.87 26.90 4.79
C GLY A 219 35.82 26.69 3.71
N SER A 220 36.29 26.58 2.47
CA SER A 220 35.62 25.93 1.34
C SER A 220 35.25 24.47 1.65
N SER A 221 34.09 24.02 1.19
CA SER A 221 33.90 22.61 0.80
C SER A 221 33.04 22.54 -0.45
N SER A 222 33.71 22.13 -1.52
CA SER A 222 33.22 21.26 -2.59
C SER A 222 32.48 20.03 -2.07
#